data_AF-A0A7X9HRD9-F1
#
_entry.id   AF-A0A7X9HRD9-F1
#
_cell.length_a   1.000
_cell.length_b   1.000
_cell.length_c   1.000
_cell.angle_alpha   90.00
_cell.angle_beta   90.00
_cell.angle_gamma   90.00
#
_symmetry.space_group_name_H-M   'P 1'
#
loop_
_entity.id
_entity.type
_entity.pdbx_description
1 polymer ?
#
loop_
_entity_poly.entity_id
_entity_poly.type
_entity_poly.pdbx_seq_one_letter_code
_entity_poly.pdbx_strand_id
1 'polypeptide(L)'
;MNIENQSKSKSQILERLTKNFTISSACHAVGIDRKTFYRWIDEDPDFKKQAYENIQECKKDVTDLANNRLVKQIDNGNLTAVMYWLNNKDPEVSGKTIYISEEEIKELSTLLYNPDTFKKGQELLTSYVLRGKISEGYAQLILKIFLAQMKAENIMARKVEAEVMSEVMFRKNMNKAKRRY
;
A
#
# COMPACT_ATOMS: atom_id res chain seq x y z
N MET A 1 -45.84 0.96 -3.61
CA MET A 1 -45.04 -0.26 -3.42
C MET A 1 -45.70 -1.02 -2.28
N ASN A 2 -46.21 -2.23 -2.51
CA ASN A 2 -46.84 -3.03 -1.44
C ASN A 2 -45.80 -3.40 -0.37
N ILE A 3 -46.25 -3.58 0.88
CA ILE A 3 -45.39 -3.80 2.07
C ILE A 3 -44.46 -5.02 1.88
N GLU A 4 -44.93 -6.10 1.25
CA GLU A 4 -44.13 -7.27 0.91
C GLU A 4 -42.95 -6.95 -0.04
N ASN A 5 -43.18 -6.12 -1.06
CA ASN A 5 -42.13 -5.72 -1.99
C ASN A 5 -41.09 -4.83 -1.31
N GLN A 6 -41.50 -3.99 -0.35
CA GLN A 6 -40.58 -3.17 0.44
C GLN A 6 -39.71 -4.01 1.37
N SER A 7 -40.30 -4.96 2.10
CA SER A 7 -39.54 -5.87 2.97
C SER A 7 -38.50 -6.65 2.17
N LYS A 8 -38.91 -7.21 1.03
CA LYS A 8 -38.01 -7.92 0.10
C LYS A 8 -36.86 -7.05 -0.39
N SER A 9 -37.14 -5.83 -0.85
CA SER A 9 -36.09 -4.92 -1.32
C SER A 9 -35.14 -4.48 -0.20
N LYS A 10 -35.64 -4.27 1.03
CA LYS A 10 -34.78 -3.99 2.20
C LYS A 10 -33.83 -5.16 2.48
N SER A 11 -34.34 -6.38 2.55
CA SER A 11 -33.50 -7.57 2.76
C SER A 11 -32.45 -7.74 1.64
N GLN A 12 -32.84 -7.54 0.38
CA GLN A 12 -31.91 -7.59 -0.74
C GLN A 12 -30.83 -6.50 -0.66
N ILE A 13 -31.18 -5.28 -0.24
CA ILE A 13 -30.18 -4.23 -0.02
C ILE A 13 -29.19 -4.63 1.08
N LEU A 14 -29.67 -5.11 2.23
CA LEU A 14 -28.80 -5.53 3.33
C LEU A 14 -27.81 -6.61 2.89
N GLU A 15 -28.28 -7.62 2.15
CA GLU A 15 -27.42 -8.66 1.57
C GLU A 15 -26.42 -8.09 0.56
N ARG A 16 -26.81 -7.09 -0.24
CA ARG A 16 -25.91 -6.47 -1.22
C ARG A 16 -24.85 -5.60 -0.56
N LEU A 17 -25.14 -4.99 0.59
CA LEU A 17 -24.20 -4.13 1.33
C LEU A 17 -23.07 -4.92 2.01
N THR A 18 -23.21 -6.23 2.21
CA THR A 18 -22.08 -7.08 2.66
C THR A 18 -21.10 -7.39 1.53
N LYS A 19 -21.53 -7.31 0.27
CA LYS A 19 -20.76 -7.69 -0.93
C LYS A 19 -20.26 -6.48 -1.75
N ASN A 20 -20.90 -5.31 -1.61
CA ASN A 20 -20.61 -4.11 -2.38
C ASN A 20 -20.28 -2.92 -1.48
N PHE A 21 -19.29 -2.13 -1.88
CA PHE A 21 -18.75 -1.05 -1.04
C PHE A 21 -19.62 0.22 -1.04
N THR A 22 -20.57 0.33 -1.97
CA THR A 22 -21.34 1.57 -2.16
C THR A 22 -22.84 1.33 -2.15
N ILE A 23 -23.54 2.27 -1.49
CA ILE A 23 -25.00 2.37 -1.49
C ILE A 23 -25.52 2.48 -2.93
N SER A 24 -24.82 3.20 -3.80
CA SER A 24 -25.24 3.38 -5.21
C SER A 24 -25.27 2.06 -5.96
N SER A 25 -24.23 1.24 -5.84
CA SER A 25 -24.17 -0.08 -6.48
C SER A 25 -25.24 -1.02 -5.93
N ALA A 26 -25.46 -1.01 -4.61
CA ALA A 26 -26.52 -1.81 -3.99
C ALA A 26 -27.92 -1.39 -4.46
N CYS A 27 -28.20 -0.08 -4.49
CA CYS A 27 -29.47 0.46 -4.98
C CYS A 27 -29.73 0.09 -6.45
N HIS A 28 -28.72 0.26 -7.31
CA HIS A 28 -28.82 -0.10 -8.72
C HIS A 28 -29.07 -1.60 -8.91
N ALA A 29 -28.36 -2.46 -8.16
CA ALA A 29 -28.53 -3.92 -8.24
C ALA A 29 -29.90 -4.42 -7.78
N VAL A 30 -30.55 -3.71 -6.85
CA VAL A 30 -31.91 -4.03 -6.36
C VAL A 30 -33.00 -3.33 -7.18
N GLY A 31 -32.63 -2.33 -8.00
CA GLY A 31 -33.58 -1.58 -8.83
C GLY A 31 -34.32 -0.47 -8.08
N ILE A 32 -33.69 0.14 -7.07
CA ILE A 32 -34.25 1.27 -6.31
C ILE A 32 -33.42 2.54 -6.48
N ASP A 33 -34.04 3.71 -6.28
CA ASP A 33 -33.32 4.98 -6.21
C ASP A 33 -32.66 5.20 -4.83
N ARG A 34 -31.53 5.91 -4.78
CA ARG A 34 -30.85 6.24 -3.52
C ARG A 34 -31.75 7.01 -2.55
N LYS A 35 -32.67 7.85 -3.03
CA LYS A 35 -33.65 8.54 -2.18
C LYS A 35 -34.54 7.56 -1.43
N THR A 36 -34.87 6.42 -2.04
CA THR A 36 -35.66 5.37 -1.38
C THR A 36 -34.87 4.71 -0.27
N PHE A 37 -33.58 4.44 -0.50
CA PHE A 37 -32.67 3.95 0.54
C PHE A 37 -32.60 4.93 1.71
N TYR A 38 -32.31 6.21 1.46
CA TYR A 38 -32.19 7.20 2.54
C TYR A 38 -33.52 7.42 3.28
N ARG A 39 -34.66 7.39 2.59
CA ARG A 39 -35.96 7.41 3.26
C ARG A 39 -36.13 6.23 4.22
N TRP A 40 -35.71 5.01 3.83
CA TRP A 40 -35.74 3.87 4.75
C TRP A 40 -34.79 4.01 5.93
N ILE A 41 -33.65 4.69 5.75
CA ILE A 41 -32.73 5.01 6.86
C ILE A 41 -33.41 5.93 7.89
N ASP A 42 -34.24 6.87 7.43
CA ASP A 42 -34.94 7.81 8.31
C ASP A 42 -36.16 7.19 8.99
N GLU A 43 -36.88 6.32 8.27
CA GLU A 43 -38.14 5.71 8.73
C GLU A 43 -37.96 4.42 9.54
N ASP A 44 -36.82 3.73 9.41
CA ASP A 44 -36.58 2.41 10.00
C ASP A 44 -35.21 2.34 10.68
N PRO A 45 -35.16 2.59 12.01
CA PRO A 45 -33.91 2.57 12.78
C PRO A 45 -33.19 1.21 12.77
N ASP A 46 -33.93 0.10 12.66
CA ASP A 46 -33.33 -1.24 12.63
C ASP A 46 -32.66 -1.50 11.28
N PHE A 47 -33.35 -1.18 10.18
CA PHE A 47 -32.75 -1.21 8.83
C PHE A 47 -31.51 -0.32 8.75
N LYS A 48 -31.56 0.88 9.35
CA LYS A 48 -30.42 1.80 9.42
C LYS A 48 -29.21 1.16 10.10
N LYS A 49 -29.42 0.55 11.27
CA LYS A 49 -28.35 -0.11 12.02
C LYS A 49 -27.72 -1.22 11.17
N GLN A 50 -28.53 -2.15 10.67
CA GLN A 50 -28.05 -3.28 9.87
C GLN A 50 -27.31 -2.82 8.59
N ALA A 51 -27.85 -1.81 7.89
CA ALA A 51 -27.23 -1.29 6.67
C ALA A 51 -25.84 -0.71 6.94
N TYR A 52 -25.68 0.08 8.01
CA TYR A 52 -24.39 0.65 8.35
C TYR A 52 -23.41 -0.38 8.93
N GLU A 53 -23.88 -1.36 9.70
CA GLU A 53 -23.06 -2.48 10.17
C GLU A 53 -22.49 -3.26 8.98
N ASN A 54 -23.34 -3.64 8.01
CA ASN A 54 -22.91 -4.35 6.81
C ASN A 54 -21.90 -3.53 5.99
N ILE A 55 -22.11 -2.21 5.85
CA ILE A 55 -21.16 -1.32 5.16
C ILE A 55 -19.81 -1.30 5.88
N GLN A 56 -19.79 -1.27 7.22
CA GLN A 56 -18.54 -1.23 7.98
C GLN A 56 -17.80 -2.56 7.90
N GLU A 57 -18.50 -3.69 8.01
CA GLU A 57 -17.91 -5.02 7.85
C GLU A 57 -17.33 -5.20 6.45
N CYS A 58 -18.10 -4.87 5.40
CA CYS A 58 -17.62 -4.92 4.02
C CYS A 58 -16.38 -4.04 3.80
N LYS A 59 -16.30 -2.85 4.43
CA LYS A 59 -15.10 -2.01 4.39
C LYS A 59 -13.88 -2.67 5.03
N LYS A 60 -14.06 -3.40 6.14
CA LYS A 60 -12.96 -4.14 6.78
C LYS A 60 -12.43 -5.22 5.84
N ASP A 61 -13.32 -6.02 5.25
CA ASP A 61 -12.94 -7.07 4.30
C ASP A 61 -12.16 -6.54 3.09
N VAL A 62 -12.59 -5.39 2.55
CA VAL A 62 -11.85 -4.71 1.47
C VAL A 62 -10.49 -4.24 1.92
N THR A 63 -10.43 -3.66 3.11
CA THR A 63 -9.18 -3.15 3.67
C THR A 63 -8.19 -4.29 3.84
N ASP A 64 -8.64 -5.44 4.35
CA ASP A 64 -7.83 -6.64 4.49
C ASP A 64 -7.39 -7.20 3.13
N LEU A 65 -8.29 -7.23 2.14
CA LEU A 65 -7.95 -7.63 0.78
C LEU A 65 -6.93 -6.66 0.14
N ALA A 66 -7.11 -5.36 0.33
CA ALA A 66 -6.21 -4.33 -0.18
C ALA A 66 -4.82 -4.44 0.48
N ASN A 67 -4.77 -4.64 1.80
CA ASN A 67 -3.54 -4.89 2.55
C ASN A 67 -2.84 -6.15 2.05
N ASN A 68 -3.56 -7.25 1.87
CA ASN A 68 -3.00 -8.49 1.32
C ASN A 68 -2.43 -8.29 -0.10
N ARG A 69 -3.14 -7.53 -0.96
CA ARG A 69 -2.63 -7.20 -2.30
C ARG A 69 -1.41 -6.29 -2.23
N LEU A 70 -1.39 -5.31 -1.34
CA LEU A 70 -0.26 -4.41 -1.14
C LEU A 70 0.98 -5.19 -0.69
N VAL A 71 0.85 -6.09 0.29
CA VAL A 71 1.94 -6.96 0.75
C VAL A 71 2.47 -7.81 -0.40
N LYS A 72 1.59 -8.44 -1.19
CA LYS A 72 2.01 -9.19 -2.38
C LYS A 72 2.76 -8.34 -3.40
N GLN A 73 2.35 -7.09 -3.61
CA GLN A 73 3.06 -6.17 -4.49
C GLN A 73 4.45 -5.80 -3.94
N ILE A 74 4.57 -5.65 -2.62
CA ILE A 74 5.84 -5.43 -1.93
C ILE A 74 6.76 -6.65 -2.07
N ASP A 75 6.24 -7.86 -1.89
CA ASP A 75 7.00 -9.11 -2.09
C ASP A 75 7.45 -9.27 -3.56
N ASN A 76 6.61 -8.81 -4.49
CA ASN A 76 6.93 -8.68 -5.91
C ASN A 76 7.75 -7.42 -6.24
N GLY A 77 8.31 -6.74 -5.23
CA GLY A 77 9.26 -5.63 -5.34
C GLY A 77 8.72 -4.38 -6.01
N ASN A 78 7.41 -4.23 -6.11
CA ASN A 78 6.80 -3.04 -6.69
C ASN A 78 7.21 -1.81 -5.86
N LEU A 79 8.12 -1.00 -6.40
CA LEU A 79 8.70 0.13 -5.68
C LEU A 79 7.64 1.13 -5.23
N THR A 80 6.61 1.36 -6.05
CA THR A 80 5.50 2.26 -5.69
C THR A 80 4.72 1.74 -4.49
N ALA A 81 4.46 0.43 -4.42
CA ALA A 81 3.81 -0.20 -3.26
C ALA A 81 4.68 -0.09 -1.99
N VAL A 82 6.00 -0.27 -2.13
CA VAL A 82 6.96 -0.08 -1.03
C VAL A 82 6.97 1.37 -0.55
N MET A 83 7.04 2.34 -1.45
CA MET A 83 7.02 3.77 -1.11
C MET A 83 5.71 4.16 -0.44
N TYR A 84 4.57 3.69 -0.96
CA TYR A 84 3.26 3.91 -0.35
C TYR A 84 3.23 3.36 1.08
N TRP A 85 3.63 2.11 1.29
CA TRP A 85 3.65 1.49 2.62
C TRP A 85 4.55 2.24 3.61
N LEU A 86 5.73 2.66 3.17
CA LEU A 86 6.66 3.40 4.02
C LEU A 86 6.16 4.80 4.39
N ASN A 87 5.47 5.49 3.47
CA ASN A 87 4.88 6.81 3.73
C ASN A 87 3.62 6.75 4.60
N ASN A 88 2.89 5.63 4.61
CA ASN A 88 1.61 5.49 5.32
C ASN A 88 1.72 4.62 6.59
N LYS A 89 2.94 4.18 6.96
CA LYS A 89 3.17 3.44 8.20
C LYS A 89 3.04 4.33 9.43
N ASP A 90 2.72 3.71 10.56
CA ASP A 90 2.53 4.35 11.87
C ASP A 90 3.59 5.45 12.16
N PRO A 91 3.17 6.68 12.51
CA PRO A 91 4.04 7.81 12.84
C PRO A 91 5.17 7.53 13.82
N GLU A 92 5.00 6.60 14.77
CA GLU A 92 6.07 6.20 15.72
C GLU A 92 7.26 5.52 15.00
N VAL A 93 7.01 4.92 13.84
CA VAL A 93 8.03 4.34 12.94
C VAL A 93 8.38 5.31 11.81
N SER A 94 7.49 6.26 11.49
CA SER A 94 7.57 7.19 10.35
C SER A 94 8.12 8.59 10.70
N GLY A 95 9.20 8.67 11.45
CA GLY A 95 9.88 9.96 11.68
C GLY A 95 10.48 10.62 10.41
N LYS A 96 10.27 10.09 9.20
CA LYS A 96 10.92 10.54 7.96
C LYS A 96 9.99 10.41 6.74
N THR A 97 9.38 11.51 6.33
CA THR A 97 8.67 11.65 5.07
C THR A 97 9.58 11.32 3.88
N ILE A 98 9.08 10.57 2.91
CA ILE A 98 9.80 10.31 1.64
C ILE A 98 9.44 11.42 0.63
N TYR A 99 10.47 12.09 0.09
CA TYR A 99 10.36 13.16 -0.89
C TYR A 99 10.97 12.74 -2.24
N ILE A 100 10.40 11.70 -2.85
CA ILE A 100 10.80 11.18 -4.16
C ILE A 100 9.61 11.34 -5.12
N SER A 101 9.82 11.94 -6.29
CA SER A 101 8.75 12.14 -7.28
C SER A 101 8.34 10.82 -7.97
N GLU A 102 7.20 10.80 -8.64
CA GLU A 102 6.76 9.62 -9.40
C GLU A 102 7.74 9.26 -10.53
N GLU A 103 8.32 10.25 -11.20
CA GLU A 103 9.35 10.04 -12.22
C GLU A 103 10.62 9.43 -11.63
N GLU A 104 11.05 9.93 -10.47
CA GLU A 104 12.21 9.40 -9.74
C GLU A 104 11.97 7.96 -9.26
N ILE A 105 10.75 7.64 -8.80
CA ILE A 105 10.35 6.26 -8.46
C ILE A 105 10.42 5.37 -9.71
N LYS A 106 9.93 5.83 -10.86
CA LYS A 106 9.93 5.06 -12.10
C LYS A 106 11.35 4.78 -12.61
N GLU A 107 12.22 5.79 -12.59
CA GLU A 107 13.63 5.65 -12.94
C GLU A 107 14.33 4.65 -12.00
N LEU A 108 14.18 4.86 -10.68
CA LEU A 108 14.81 4.00 -9.68
C LEU A 108 14.32 2.55 -9.79
N SER A 109 13.02 2.35 -9.98
CA SER A 109 12.41 1.03 -10.21
C SER A 109 13.05 0.33 -11.41
N THR A 110 13.13 1.02 -12.55
CA THR A 110 13.72 0.48 -13.78
C THR A 110 15.16 0.01 -13.56
N LEU A 111 15.96 0.80 -12.82
CA LEU A 111 17.34 0.47 -12.54
C LEU A 111 17.49 -0.70 -11.56
N LEU A 112 16.64 -0.79 -10.54
CA LEU A 112 16.71 -1.84 -9.51
C LEU A 112 16.14 -3.19 -9.97
N TYR A 113 15.27 -3.23 -10.98
CA TYR A 113 14.73 -4.48 -11.50
C TYR A 113 15.68 -5.24 -12.44
N ASN A 114 16.66 -4.58 -13.04
CA ASN A 114 17.57 -5.21 -13.98
C ASN A 114 18.96 -5.43 -13.34
N PRO A 115 19.48 -6.68 -13.32
CA PRO A 115 20.80 -7.01 -12.78
C PRO A 115 21.94 -6.15 -13.34
N ASP A 116 21.91 -5.82 -14.63
CA ASP A 116 22.97 -5.05 -15.30
C ASP A 116 22.96 -3.58 -14.88
N THR A 117 21.81 -3.06 -14.46
CA THR A 117 21.64 -1.67 -14.02
C THR A 117 21.50 -1.54 -12.51
N PHE A 118 21.47 -2.65 -11.77
CA PHE A 118 21.19 -2.66 -10.33
C PHE A 118 22.13 -1.75 -9.56
N LYS A 119 23.43 -1.81 -9.88
CA LYS A 119 24.46 -0.94 -9.29
C LYS A 119 24.14 0.55 -9.48
N LYS A 120 23.68 0.95 -10.67
CA LYS A 120 23.25 2.34 -10.94
C LYS A 120 22.03 2.72 -10.10
N GLY A 121 21.09 1.78 -9.93
CA GLY A 121 19.94 1.97 -9.04
C GLY A 121 20.35 2.17 -7.58
N GLN A 122 21.36 1.45 -7.11
CA GLN A 122 21.93 1.63 -5.77
C GLN A 122 22.59 2.99 -5.59
N GLU A 123 23.39 3.41 -6.57
CA GLU A 123 24.03 4.73 -6.58
C GLU A 123 22.97 5.84 -6.55
N LEU A 124 21.91 5.70 -7.36
CA LEU A 124 20.78 6.64 -7.39
C LEU A 124 20.05 6.68 -6.04
N LEU A 125 19.70 5.54 -5.46
CA LEU A 125 19.05 5.47 -4.15
C LEU A 125 19.93 6.06 -3.05
N THR A 126 21.24 5.80 -3.08
CA THR A 126 22.21 6.41 -2.17
C THR A 126 22.21 7.93 -2.31
N SER A 127 22.14 8.45 -3.55
CA SER A 127 22.03 9.89 -3.77
C SER A 127 20.76 10.50 -3.18
N TYR A 128 19.63 9.75 -3.16
CA TYR A 128 18.40 10.20 -2.49
C TYR A 128 18.56 10.27 -0.97
N VAL A 129 19.26 9.31 -0.37
CA VAL A 129 19.59 9.34 1.07
C VAL A 129 20.45 10.56 1.39
N LEU A 130 21.48 10.82 0.59
CA LEU A 130 22.38 11.98 0.79
C LEU A 130 21.65 13.32 0.64
N ARG A 131 20.67 13.39 -0.26
CA ARG A 131 19.81 14.57 -0.46
C ARG A 131 18.70 14.69 0.59
N GLY A 132 18.61 13.75 1.55
CA GLY A 132 17.56 13.75 2.56
C GLY A 132 16.17 13.41 2.03
N LYS A 133 16.06 12.90 0.79
CA LYS A 133 14.77 12.52 0.18
C LYS A 133 14.19 11.23 0.76
N ILE A 134 15.04 10.37 1.31
CA ILE A 134 14.64 9.12 1.94
C ILE A 134 15.60 8.77 3.07
N SER A 135 15.10 8.06 4.08
CA SER A 135 15.93 7.58 5.17
C SER A 135 16.87 6.45 4.73
N GLU A 136 18.04 6.35 5.34
CA GLU A 136 18.95 5.22 5.14
C GLU A 136 18.28 3.87 5.44
N GLY A 137 17.47 3.80 6.51
CA GLY A 137 16.74 2.57 6.86
C GLY A 137 15.73 2.14 5.80
N TYR A 138 15.03 3.11 5.20
CA TYR A 138 14.09 2.83 4.11
C TYR A 138 14.81 2.45 2.82
N ALA A 139 15.93 3.11 2.50
CA ALA A 139 16.78 2.71 1.39
C ALA A 139 17.31 1.28 1.54
N GLN A 140 17.78 0.90 2.74
CA GLN A 140 18.22 -0.47 3.03
C GLN A 140 17.08 -1.49 2.89
N LEU A 141 15.86 -1.15 3.33
CA LEU A 141 14.70 -2.02 3.15
C LEU A 141 14.38 -2.24 1.67
N ILE A 142 14.36 -1.17 0.88
CA ILE A 142 14.15 -1.24 -0.58
C ILE A 142 15.19 -2.16 -1.21
N LEU A 143 16.49 -1.98 -0.91
CA LEU A 143 17.53 -2.84 -1.46
C LEU A 143 17.36 -4.30 -1.06
N LYS A 144 16.98 -4.59 0.20
CA LYS A 144 16.74 -5.97 0.65
C LYS A 144 15.59 -6.64 -0.11
N ILE A 145 14.50 -5.91 -0.34
CA ILE A 145 13.35 -6.41 -1.09
C ILE A 145 13.80 -6.78 -2.51
N PHE A 146 14.41 -5.85 -3.23
CA PHE A 146 14.87 -6.09 -4.61
C PHE A 146 15.95 -7.17 -4.71
N LEU A 147 16.90 -7.23 -3.76
CA LEU A 147 17.88 -8.30 -3.71
C LEU A 147 17.24 -9.68 -3.50
N ALA A 148 16.23 -9.77 -2.62
CA ALA A 148 15.50 -11.02 -2.38
C ALA A 148 14.83 -11.53 -3.66
N GLN A 149 14.26 -10.63 -4.46
CA GLN A 149 13.70 -10.96 -5.77
C GLN A 149 14.76 -11.46 -6.76
N MET A 150 15.89 -10.76 -6.85
CA MET A 150 16.98 -11.17 -7.73
C MET A 150 17.52 -12.56 -7.36
N LYS A 151 17.53 -12.95 -6.07
CA LYS A 151 17.92 -14.31 -5.65
C LYS A 151 16.92 -15.37 -6.10
N ALA A 152 15.63 -15.04 -6.09
CA ALA A 152 14.57 -15.92 -6.53
C ALA A 152 14.63 -16.15 -8.05
N GLU A 153 15.14 -15.17 -8.80
CA GLU A 153 15.28 -15.22 -10.26
C GLU A 153 16.68 -15.68 -10.75
N ASN A 154 17.74 -15.63 -9.93
CA ASN A 154 19.09 -16.05 -10.33
C ASN A 154 20.05 -16.46 -9.18
N ILE A 155 20.76 -17.58 -9.33
CA ILE A 155 21.72 -18.16 -8.37
C ILE A 155 23.09 -17.45 -8.47
N MET A 156 23.19 -16.15 -8.16
CA MET A 156 24.47 -15.41 -8.05
C MET A 156 24.44 -14.28 -7.00
N ALA A 157 23.42 -14.26 -6.14
CA ALA A 157 23.08 -13.09 -5.33
C ALA A 157 23.85 -12.91 -4.00
N ARG A 158 24.68 -13.87 -3.58
CA ARG A 158 25.39 -13.80 -2.27
C ARG A 158 26.59 -12.85 -2.27
N LYS A 159 27.28 -12.67 -3.41
CA LYS A 159 28.46 -11.78 -3.51
C LYS A 159 28.04 -10.30 -3.52
N VAL A 160 27.00 -9.98 -4.29
CA VAL A 160 26.44 -8.61 -4.37
C VAL A 160 25.90 -8.16 -3.01
N GLU A 161 25.23 -9.03 -2.26
CA GLU A 161 24.70 -8.69 -0.93
C GLU A 161 25.78 -8.27 0.10
N ALA A 162 26.93 -8.96 0.11
CA ALA A 162 28.03 -8.67 1.04
C ALA A 162 28.74 -7.34 0.70
N GLU A 163 28.94 -7.06 -0.59
CA GLU A 163 29.51 -5.78 -1.05
C GLU A 163 28.57 -4.60 -0.72
N VAL A 164 27.26 -4.78 -0.90
CA VAL A 164 26.25 -3.73 -0.68
C VAL A 164 26.07 -3.39 0.79
N MET A 165 25.99 -4.40 1.66
CA MET A 165 25.87 -4.19 3.10
C MET A 165 27.14 -3.59 3.69
N SER A 166 28.32 -3.95 3.16
CA SER A 166 29.57 -3.37 3.60
C SER A 166 29.71 -1.90 3.19
N GLU A 167 29.31 -1.51 1.98
CA GLU A 167 29.42 -0.13 1.50
C GLU A 167 28.47 0.85 2.22
N VAL A 168 27.22 0.45 2.44
CA VAL A 168 26.25 1.26 3.20
C VAL A 168 26.72 1.46 4.65
N MET A 169 27.23 0.40 5.29
CA MET A 169 27.73 0.45 6.66
C MET A 169 29.05 1.23 6.80
N PHE A 170 29.96 1.16 5.81
CA PHE A 170 31.23 1.88 5.84
C PHE A 170 31.02 3.40 5.80
N ARG A 171 30.09 3.88 4.97
CA ARG A 171 29.85 5.33 4.79
C ARG A 171 29.15 5.98 5.98
N LYS A 172 28.43 5.20 6.80
CA LYS A 172 27.87 5.63 8.10
C LYS A 172 28.96 6.06 9.10
N ASN A 173 30.09 5.35 9.13
CA ASN A 173 31.21 5.66 10.03
C ASN A 173 31.93 6.95 9.60
N MET A 174 32.08 7.17 8.29
CA MET A 174 32.66 8.40 7.73
C MET A 174 31.82 9.65 8.01
N ASN A 175 30.49 9.54 7.88
CA ASN A 175 29.58 10.67 8.12
C ASN A 175 29.40 10.98 9.62
N LYS A 176 29.49 9.97 10.50
CA LYS A 176 29.58 10.21 11.96
C LYS A 176 30.89 10.90 12.35
N ALA A 177 32.00 10.55 11.71
CA ALA A 177 33.30 11.19 11.95
C ALA A 177 33.31 12.66 11.52
N LYS A 178 32.69 12.99 10.37
CA LYS A 178 32.58 14.38 9.87
C LYS A 178 31.65 15.29 10.68
N ARG A 179 30.73 14.73 11.48
CA ARG A 179 29.84 15.51 12.39
C ARG A 179 30.42 15.73 13.79
N ARG A 180 31.62 15.18 14.07
CA ARG A 180 32.31 15.27 15.36
C ARG A 180 33.51 16.23 15.35
N TYR A 181 33.71 16.95 14.24
CA TYR A 181 34.67 18.03 14.08
C TYR A 181 33.91 19.32 13.76
#